data_AF-A0A2M9P820-F1
#
_entry.id   AF-A0A2M9P820-F1
#
_cell.length_a   1.000
_cell.length_b   1.000
_cell.length_c   1.000
_cell.angle_alpha   90.00
_cell.angle_beta   90.00
_cell.angle_gamma   90.00
#
_symmetry.space_group_name_H-M   'P 1'
#
loop_
_entity.id
_entity.type
_entity.pdbx_description
1 polymer ?
#
loop_
_entity_poly.entity_id
_entity_poly.type
_entity_poly.pdbx_seq_one_letter_code
_entity_poly.pdbx_strand_id
1 'polypeptide(L)'
;WDEFAAPGAPSMDFIFTVCDNAAGEVCPLWPGHPTSAHWGIEDPAAVEGPEFRKRAAFDDALTYMRNRISAFINLPIASIDRLALKAKLQAIGAMDGATSPKPEVA
;
A
#
# COMPACT_ATOMS: atom_id res chain seq x y z
N TRP A 1 -13.50 7.35 3.41
CA TRP A 1 -13.64 5.90 3.18
C TRP A 1 -14.78 5.26 3.98
N ASP A 2 -15.65 6.06 4.61
CA ASP A 2 -16.76 5.55 5.46
C ASP A 2 -17.82 4.77 4.67
N GLU A 3 -17.99 5.06 3.38
CA GLU A 3 -18.89 4.33 2.49
C GLU A 3 -18.57 2.83 2.38
N PHE A 4 -17.30 2.46 2.58
CA PHE A 4 -16.84 1.08 2.54
C PHE A 4 -16.95 0.35 3.88
N ALA A 5 -17.40 1.04 4.94
CA ALA A 5 -17.63 0.46 6.26
C ALA A 5 -19.14 0.30 6.59
N ALA A 6 -20.04 0.74 5.70
CA ALA A 6 -21.48 0.65 5.90
C ALA A 6 -22.02 -0.78 5.73
N PRO A 7 -23.17 -1.11 6.35
CA PRO A 7 -23.88 -2.36 6.08
C PRO A 7 -24.18 -2.50 4.58
N GLY A 8 -23.80 -3.64 3.99
CA GLY A 8 -23.97 -3.90 2.56
C GLY A 8 -22.82 -3.38 1.67
N ALA A 9 -21.79 -2.78 2.26
CA ALA A 9 -20.56 -2.45 1.53
C ALA A 9 -19.86 -3.73 1.01
N PRO A 10 -19.08 -3.62 -0.08
CA PRO A 10 -18.29 -4.74 -0.59
C PRO A 10 -17.36 -5.32 0.49
N SER A 11 -17.31 -6.65 0.58
CA SER A 11 -16.31 -7.31 1.43
C SER A 11 -14.93 -7.15 0.81
N MET A 12 -13.99 -6.59 1.56
CA MET A 12 -12.61 -6.44 1.13
C MET A 12 -11.76 -7.56 1.72
N ASP A 13 -10.86 -8.11 0.92
CA ASP A 13 -9.84 -9.06 1.39
C ASP A 13 -8.56 -8.36 1.82
N PHE A 14 -8.23 -7.24 1.15
CA PHE A 14 -6.99 -6.49 1.33
C PHE A 14 -7.22 -4.99 1.35
N ILE A 15 -6.43 -4.29 2.18
CA ILE A 15 -6.40 -2.82 2.23
C ILE A 15 -4.95 -2.36 2.17
N PHE A 16 -4.65 -1.48 1.21
CA PHE A 16 -3.32 -0.89 1.03
C PHE A 16 -3.38 0.63 1.22
N THR A 17 -2.70 1.14 2.23
CA THR A 17 -2.53 2.59 2.42
C THR A 17 -1.27 3.05 1.70
N VAL A 18 -1.34 4.16 0.97
CA VAL A 18 -0.24 4.64 0.09
C VAL A 18 0.44 5.92 0.58
N CYS A 19 -0.20 6.66 1.48
CA CYS A 19 0.40 7.82 2.14
C CYS A 19 0.53 7.55 3.64
N ASP A 20 1.53 8.14 4.27
CA ASP A 20 1.79 7.97 5.70
C ASP A 20 0.63 8.49 6.56
N ASN A 21 -0.08 9.52 6.08
CA ASN A 21 -1.28 10.03 6.74
C ASN A 21 -2.37 8.95 6.82
N ALA A 22 -2.65 8.26 5.70
CA ALA A 22 -3.63 7.17 5.69
C ALA A 22 -3.18 5.97 6.52
N ALA A 23 -1.87 5.75 6.68
CA ALA A 23 -1.34 4.70 7.56
C ALA A 23 -1.51 5.03 9.06
N GLY A 24 -1.45 6.32 9.41
CA GLY A 24 -1.58 6.81 10.79
C GLY A 24 -3.02 7.08 11.25
N GLU A 25 -3.98 7.10 10.33
CA GLU A 25 -5.40 7.29 10.67
C GLU A 25 -6.01 6.05 11.34
N VAL A 26 -6.95 6.29 12.25
CA VAL A 26 -7.72 5.23 12.88
C VAL A 26 -8.60 4.59 11.81
N CYS A 27 -8.19 3.44 11.30
CA CYS A 27 -8.97 2.68 10.34
C CYS A 27 -10.33 2.29 10.95
N PRO A 28 -11.45 2.49 10.22
CA PRO A 28 -12.73 1.98 10.67
C PRO A 28 -12.71 0.45 10.78
N LEU A 29 -13.65 -0.10 11.55
CA LEU A 29 -13.82 -1.55 11.61
C LEU A 29 -14.37 -2.06 10.28
N TRP A 30 -13.50 -2.62 9.46
CA TRP A 30 -13.87 -3.21 8.18
C TRP A 30 -14.62 -4.54 8.37
N PRO A 31 -15.79 -4.72 7.74
CA PRO A 31 -16.44 -6.04 7.69
C PRO A 31 -15.47 -7.10 7.13
N GLY A 32 -15.41 -8.28 7.77
CA GLY A 32 -14.59 -9.41 7.31
C GLY A 32 -13.12 -9.39 7.74
N HIS A 33 -12.64 -8.34 8.42
CA HIS A 33 -11.24 -8.22 8.90
C HIS A 33 -10.19 -8.42 7.78
N PRO A 34 -10.16 -7.57 6.75
CA PRO A 34 -9.18 -7.60 5.67
C PRO A 34 -7.75 -7.55 6.20
N THR A 35 -6.84 -8.13 5.43
CA THR A 35 -5.41 -7.98 5.69
C THR A 35 -4.95 -6.60 5.21
N SER A 36 -4.38 -5.80 6.10
CA SER A 36 -3.87 -4.47 5.75
C SER A 36 -2.34 -4.45 5.61
N ALA A 37 -1.85 -3.61 4.69
CA ALA A 37 -0.43 -3.28 4.56
C ALA A 37 -0.25 -1.82 4.10
N HIS A 38 0.91 -1.26 4.42
CA HIS A 38 1.26 0.10 4.01
C HIS A 38 2.29 0.05 2.88
N TRP A 39 1.95 0.66 1.75
CA TRP A 39 2.78 0.80 0.54
C TRP A 39 3.08 2.27 0.31
N GLY A 40 3.65 2.91 1.33
CA GLY A 40 4.00 4.33 1.32
C GLY A 40 4.86 4.70 0.12
N ILE A 41 4.52 5.79 -0.55
CA ILE A 41 5.34 6.44 -1.57
C ILE A 41 5.35 7.95 -1.31
N GLU A 42 6.42 8.62 -1.76
CA GLU A 42 6.45 10.08 -1.76
C GLU A 42 5.26 10.63 -2.55
N ASP A 43 4.63 11.70 -2.05
CA ASP A 43 3.50 12.33 -2.74
C ASP A 43 4.00 13.11 -3.96
N PRO A 44 3.76 12.64 -5.19
CA PRO A 44 4.23 13.33 -6.39
C PRO A 44 3.55 14.69 -6.59
N ALA A 45 2.37 14.91 -5.99
CA ALA A 45 1.65 16.18 -6.07
C ALA A 45 2.25 17.26 -5.17
N ALA A 46 3.05 16.89 -4.16
CA ALA A 46 3.77 17.82 -3.30
C ALA A 46 5.07 18.35 -3.92
N VAL A 47 5.51 17.80 -5.06
CA VAL A 47 6.75 18.22 -5.74
C VAL A 47 6.58 19.56 -6.43
N GLU A 48 7.43 20.52 -6.07
CA GLU A 48 7.44 21.87 -6.65
C GLU A 48 8.58 22.11 -7.64
N GLY A 49 8.43 23.16 -8.45
CA GLY A 49 9.43 23.61 -9.42
C GLY A 49 9.03 23.32 -10.88
N PRO A 50 10.02 23.17 -11.79
CA PRO A 50 9.76 23.04 -13.22
C PRO A 50 8.93 21.80 -13.56
N GLU A 51 8.12 21.88 -14.63
CA GLU A 51 7.23 20.81 -15.09
C GLU A 51 7.92 19.46 -15.28
N PHE A 52 9.17 19.43 -15.74
CA PHE A 52 9.90 18.18 -15.91
C PHE A 52 10.15 17.45 -14.59
N ARG A 53 10.32 18.17 -13.47
CA ARG A 53 10.49 17.55 -12.14
C ARG A 53 9.17 16.99 -11.63
N LYS A 54 8.09 17.76 -11.78
CA LYS A 54 6.74 17.31 -11.42
C LYS A 54 6.41 16.04 -12.21
N ARG A 55 6.65 16.03 -13.52
CA ARG A 55 6.44 14.87 -14.37
C ARG A 55 7.28 13.66 -13.94
N ALA A 56 8.57 13.85 -13.66
CA ALA A 56 9.43 12.78 -13.19
C ALA A 56 8.91 12.15 -11.89
N ALA A 57 8.45 12.96 -10.92
CA ALA A 57 7.88 12.45 -9.67
C ALA A 57 6.63 11.58 -9.89
N PHE A 58 5.74 11.98 -10.80
CA PHE A 58 4.58 11.16 -11.18
C PHE A 58 4.98 9.86 -11.90
N ASP A 59 5.97 9.91 -12.78
CA ASP A 59 6.47 8.73 -13.50
C ASP A 59 7.14 7.72 -12.52
N ASP A 60 7.87 8.22 -11.51
CA ASP A 60 8.45 7.42 -10.43
C ASP A 60 7.34 6.77 -9.57
N ALA A 61 6.38 7.55 -9.09
CA ALA A 61 5.24 7.06 -8.32
C ALA A 61 4.47 5.95 -9.06
N LEU A 62 4.21 6.15 -10.37
CA LEU A 62 3.58 5.14 -11.23
C LEU A 62 4.42 3.87 -11.32
N THR A 63 5.74 4.01 -11.49
CA THR A 63 6.67 2.88 -11.60
C THR A 63 6.68 2.06 -10.31
N TYR A 64 6.80 2.72 -9.16
CA TYR A 64 6.81 2.03 -7.87
C TYR A 64 5.49 1.28 -7.61
N MET A 65 4.34 1.92 -7.85
CA MET A 65 3.05 1.28 -7.65
C MET A 65 2.80 0.12 -8.63
N ARG A 66 3.19 0.28 -9.90
CA ARG A 66 3.11 -0.82 -10.88
C ARG A 66 3.92 -2.04 -10.43
N ASN A 67 5.13 -1.81 -9.91
CA ASN A 67 5.99 -2.90 -9.44
C ASN A 67 5.39 -3.60 -8.21
N ARG A 68 4.86 -2.84 -7.24
CA ARG A 68 4.20 -3.41 -6.05
C ARG A 68 2.96 -4.22 -6.39
N ILE A 69 2.09 -3.68 -7.26
CA ILE A 69 0.89 -4.40 -7.75
C ILE A 69 1.31 -5.69 -8.48
N SER A 70 2.33 -5.61 -9.34
CA SER A 70 2.84 -6.77 -10.06
C SER A 70 3.37 -7.85 -9.10
N ALA A 71 4.10 -7.47 -8.04
CA ALA A 71 4.56 -8.41 -7.03
C ALA A 71 3.39 -9.04 -6.26
N PHE A 72 2.38 -8.25 -5.89
CA PHE A 72 1.20 -8.70 -5.16
C PHE A 72 0.37 -9.74 -5.94
N ILE A 73 0.06 -9.48 -7.21
CA ILE A 73 -0.76 -10.40 -8.02
C ILE A 73 -0.05 -11.73 -8.31
N ASN A 74 1.27 -11.78 -8.16
CA ASN A 74 2.08 -12.99 -8.30
C ASN A 74 2.28 -13.75 -6.97
N LEU A 75 1.68 -13.30 -5.86
CA LEU A 75 1.73 -14.03 -4.61
C LEU A 75 0.86 -15.29 -4.66
N PRO A 76 1.35 -16.43 -4.12
CA PRO A 76 0.55 -17.64 -4.04
C PRO A 76 -0.37 -17.59 -2.81
N ILE A 77 -1.32 -16.65 -2.80
CA ILE A 77 -2.19 -16.32 -1.64
C ILE A 77 -2.91 -17.55 -1.09
N ALA A 78 -3.36 -18.46 -1.97
CA ALA A 78 -4.08 -19.67 -1.58
C ALA A 78 -3.19 -20.74 -0.90
N SER A 79 -1.86 -20.65 -1.00
CA SER A 79 -0.94 -21.70 -0.55
C SER A 79 -0.01 -21.27 0.59
N ILE A 80 -0.19 -20.06 1.15
CA ILE A 80 0.60 -19.55 2.26
C ILE A 80 -0.30 -19.21 3.43
N ASP A 81 0.22 -19.36 4.65
CA ASP A 81 -0.54 -19.00 5.86
C ASP A 81 -0.65 -17.47 6.02
N ARG A 82 -1.50 -17.04 6.97
CA ARG A 82 -1.76 -15.62 7.24
C ARG A 82 -0.51 -14.84 7.67
N LEU A 83 0.40 -15.46 8.41
CA LEU A 83 1.60 -14.80 8.90
C LEU A 83 2.58 -14.54 7.73
N ALA A 84 2.78 -15.56 6.90
CA ALA A 84 3.59 -15.48 5.69
C ALA A 84 2.98 -14.47 4.68
N LEU A 85 1.66 -14.47 4.52
CA LEU A 85 0.96 -13.49 3.68
C LEU A 85 1.23 -12.06 4.18
N LYS A 86 1.00 -11.79 5.47
CA LYS A 86 1.26 -10.46 6.06
C LYS A 86 2.70 -10.02 5.86
N ALA A 87 3.68 -10.89 6.13
CA ALA A 87 5.10 -10.59 5.94
C ALA A 87 5.43 -10.26 4.48
N LYS A 88 4.87 -10.99 3.51
CA LYS A 88 5.05 -10.70 2.08
C LYS A 88 4.43 -9.37 1.67
N LEU A 89 3.23 -9.05 2.16
CA LEU A 89 2.59 -7.75 1.87
C LEU A 89 3.39 -6.56 2.44
N GLN A 90 3.98 -6.73 3.62
CA GLN A 90 4.89 -5.73 4.21
C GLN A 90 6.17 -5.59 3.40
N ALA A 91 6.76 -6.72 2.95
CA ALA A 91 7.96 -6.70 2.11
C ALA A 91 7.72 -5.99 0.77
N ILE A 92 6.54 -6.17 0.16
CA ILE A 92 6.13 -5.42 -1.04
C ILE A 92 6.03 -3.92 -0.75
N GLY A 93 5.49 -3.53 0.42
CA GLY A 93 5.44 -2.13 0.85
C GLY A 93 6.82 -1.48 0.92
N ALA A 94 7.82 -2.22 1.38
CA ALA A 94 9.20 -1.76 1.54
C ALA A 94 10.09 -1.91 0.28
N MET A 95 9.48 -2.08 -0.90
CA MET A 95 10.17 -1.97 -2.20
C MET A 95 10.59 -0.52 -2.48
N ASP A 96 11.36 -0.30 -3.54
CA ASP A 96 11.89 1.02 -3.94
C ASP A 96 10.83 2.14 -3.92
N GLY A 97 11.25 3.32 -3.46
CA GLY A 97 10.38 4.47 -3.27
C GLY A 97 9.50 4.42 -2.00
N ALA A 98 9.80 3.53 -1.05
CA ALA A 98 9.09 3.46 0.23
C ALA A 98 9.42 4.65 1.15
N THR A 99 8.39 5.26 1.74
CA THR A 99 8.53 6.34 2.76
C THR A 99 8.94 5.82 4.13
N SER A 100 8.65 4.54 4.42
CA SER A 100 8.99 3.88 5.68
C SER A 100 10.20 2.94 5.51
N PRO A 101 11.11 2.87 6.50
CA PRO A 101 12.25 1.96 6.46
C PRO A 101 11.79 0.49 6.48
N LYS A 102 12.57 -0.40 5.84
CA LYS A 102 12.36 -1.86 5.91
C LYS A 102 12.27 -2.29 7.38
N PRO A 103 11.30 -3.16 7.77
CA PRO A 103 11.31 -3.73 9.10
C PRO A 103 12.61 -4.51 9.28
N GLU A 104 13.41 -4.10 10.26
CA GLU A 104 14.62 -4.80 10.68
C GLU A 104 14.14 -6.13 11.30
N VAL A 105 14.50 -7.24 10.65
CA VAL A 105 14.22 -8.57 11.17
C VAL A 105 15.12 -8.80 12.40
N ALA A 106 14.50 -8.82 13.58
CA ALA A 106 15.11 -9.29 14.83
C ALA A 106 14.97 -10.81 14.96
#